data_AF-A0A1U6GR24-F1
#
_entry.id   AF-A0A1U6GR24-F1
#
_cell.length_a   1.000
_cell.length_b   1.000
_cell.length_c   1.000
_cell.angle_alpha   90.00
_cell.angle_beta   90.00
_cell.angle_gamma   90.00
#
_symmetry.space_group_name_H-M   'P 1'
#
loop_
_entity.id
_entity.type
_entity.pdbx_description
1 polymer ?
#
loop_
_entity_poly.entity_id
_entity_poly.type
_entity_poly.pdbx_seq_one_letter_code
_entity_poly.pdbx_strand_id
1 'polypeptide(L)'
;MYQSYADFSEFLRSRTGKRNFVAPAYRFLEFFKECDLQWGKIPSYEIITYTFDDHFVQKNMPVLGWLLKTHQICVDNTTEQIIISQAAIQEMFVAFDDDPPSILQEYLCFLNKRQKRRQSKPSSVRTVFQPMISLYYYYGLHGSQTPSQAQIDRYLTMNKGQISAMVCFVQYLNTNRQFNLICKRVSKQIPVRPAYKIVGDKDRQKFERRFIALAMLTDPLNDKEKIQWINYGIRYFHRFFISIKTLSDIDIKPCDEYENLMLVQYDNKKFALPKF
;
A
#
# COMPACT_ATOMS: atom_id res chain seq x y z
N MET A 1 36.97 -6.73 10.89
CA MET A 1 35.71 -7.31 10.37
C MET A 1 34.68 -7.76 11.42
N TYR A 2 35.09 -8.24 12.60
CA TYR A 2 34.16 -8.65 13.67
C TYR A 2 33.12 -7.57 14.03
N GLN A 3 33.56 -6.31 14.20
CA GLN A 3 32.66 -5.21 14.52
C GLN A 3 31.59 -5.00 13.44
N SER A 4 31.96 -4.98 12.16
CA SER A 4 31.02 -4.83 11.05
C SER A 4 29.98 -5.95 11.02
N TYR A 5 30.36 -7.19 11.35
CA TYR A 5 29.41 -8.30 11.48
C TYR A 5 28.47 -8.14 12.68
N ALA A 6 28.98 -7.65 13.82
CA ALA A 6 28.18 -7.35 15.00
C ALA A 6 27.15 -6.24 14.71
N ASP A 7 27.58 -5.15 14.07
CA ASP A 7 26.72 -4.02 13.68
C ASP A 7 25.63 -4.46 12.69
N PHE A 8 25.99 -5.29 11.71
CA PHE A 8 25.02 -5.88 10.78
C PHE A 8 24.02 -6.79 11.49
N SER A 9 24.50 -7.60 12.44
CA SER A 9 23.65 -8.49 13.25
C SER A 9 22.65 -7.70 14.09
N GLU A 10 23.10 -6.61 14.70
CA GLU A 10 22.23 -5.69 15.45
C GLU A 10 21.24 -4.98 14.53
N PHE A 11 21.68 -4.53 13.35
CA PHE A 11 20.80 -3.96 12.33
C PHE A 11 19.67 -4.92 11.95
N LEU A 12 19.95 -6.21 11.74
CA LEU A 12 18.92 -7.21 11.47
C LEU A 12 17.97 -7.40 12.68
N ARG A 13 18.51 -7.49 13.90
CA ARG A 13 17.69 -7.60 15.14
C ARG A 13 16.81 -6.39 15.41
N SER A 14 17.26 -5.18 15.08
CA SER A 14 16.44 -3.98 15.23
C SER A 14 15.19 -3.98 14.33
N ARG A 15 15.16 -4.85 13.32
CA ARG A 15 14.07 -4.97 12.33
C ARG A 15 13.11 -6.11 12.67
N THR A 16 13.51 -7.07 13.52
CA THR A 16 12.59 -8.08 14.06
C THR A 16 11.49 -7.37 14.86
N GLY A 17 10.23 -7.51 14.40
CA GLY A 17 9.06 -6.82 14.94
C GLY A 17 8.39 -5.82 13.97
N LYS A 18 9.14 -5.23 13.02
CA LYS A 18 8.58 -4.38 11.94
C LYS A 18 8.35 -5.14 10.63
N ARG A 19 8.99 -6.30 10.49
CA ARG A 19 8.92 -7.15 9.31
C ARG A 19 8.65 -8.59 9.73
N ASN A 20 7.81 -9.26 8.96
CA ASN A 20 7.48 -10.67 9.19
C ASN A 20 8.64 -11.62 8.84
N PHE A 21 9.66 -11.13 8.12
CA PHE A 21 10.76 -11.92 7.57
C PHE A 21 12.10 -11.20 7.79
N VAL A 22 12.99 -11.78 8.59
CA VAL A 22 14.35 -11.27 8.82
C VAL A 22 15.30 -12.46 8.84
N ALA A 23 16.34 -12.44 8.00
CA ALA A 23 17.33 -13.52 7.99
C ALA A 23 18.15 -13.52 9.27
N PRO A 24 18.51 -14.71 9.79
CA PRO A 24 19.47 -14.78 10.86
C PRO A 24 20.85 -14.36 10.33
N ALA A 25 21.55 -13.54 11.11
CA ALA A 25 22.79 -12.89 10.67
C ALA A 25 23.91 -13.89 10.30
N TYR A 26 23.92 -15.09 10.88
CA TYR A 26 24.93 -16.12 10.59
C TYR A 26 24.95 -16.55 9.12
N ARG A 27 23.84 -16.43 8.37
CA ARG A 27 23.78 -16.79 6.94
C ARG A 27 24.71 -15.93 6.07
N PHE A 28 25.10 -14.77 6.58
CA PHE A 28 25.97 -13.83 5.89
C PHE A 28 27.40 -13.81 6.44
N LEU A 29 27.73 -14.66 7.42
CA LEU A 29 29.05 -14.68 8.05
C LEU A 29 30.19 -14.91 7.04
N GLU A 30 29.93 -15.73 6.02
CA GLU A 30 30.84 -16.05 4.93
C GLU A 30 31.33 -14.78 4.21
N PHE A 31 30.44 -13.82 3.92
CA PHE A 31 30.82 -12.54 3.31
C PHE A 31 31.84 -11.75 4.13
N PHE A 32 31.62 -11.67 5.46
CA PHE A 32 32.53 -10.93 6.34
C PHE A 32 33.87 -11.65 6.50
N LYS A 33 33.89 -12.99 6.49
CA LYS A 33 35.13 -13.78 6.50
C LYS A 33 35.94 -13.52 5.25
N GLU A 34 35.32 -13.62 4.07
CA GLU A 34 35.99 -13.37 2.79
C GLU A 34 36.58 -11.96 2.71
N CYS A 35 35.83 -10.96 3.18
CA CYS A 35 36.35 -9.59 3.19
C CYS A 35 37.54 -9.40 4.15
N ASP A 36 37.53 -10.09 5.30
CA ASP A 36 38.65 -10.06 6.26
C ASP A 36 39.91 -10.71 5.68
N LEU A 37 39.74 -11.88 5.08
CA LEU A 37 40.82 -12.67 4.47
C LEU A 37 41.48 -11.91 3.32
N GLN A 38 40.71 -11.27 2.45
CA GLN A 38 41.24 -10.65 1.23
C GLN A 38 41.72 -9.21 1.44
N TRP A 39 41.05 -8.43 2.29
CA TRP A 39 41.33 -6.98 2.42
C TRP A 39 41.50 -6.50 3.86
N GLY A 40 41.14 -7.29 4.87
CA GLY A 40 41.10 -6.87 6.29
C GLY A 40 40.04 -5.79 6.59
N LYS A 41 39.21 -5.43 5.60
CA LYS A 41 38.20 -4.38 5.66
C LYS A 41 37.12 -4.64 4.60
N ILE A 42 36.02 -3.88 4.67
CA ILE A 42 34.99 -3.90 3.62
C ILE A 42 35.56 -3.14 2.40
N PRO A 43 35.66 -3.78 1.23
CA PRO A 43 36.11 -3.13 0.01
C PRO A 43 34.98 -2.32 -0.65
N SER A 44 35.31 -1.56 -1.71
CA SER A 44 34.31 -0.82 -2.48
C SER A 44 33.36 -1.75 -3.23
N TYR A 45 32.20 -1.25 -3.64
CA TYR A 45 31.21 -2.04 -4.38
C TYR A 45 31.80 -2.62 -5.67
N GLU A 46 32.62 -1.85 -6.39
CA GLU A 46 33.27 -2.29 -7.63
C GLU A 46 34.15 -3.51 -7.39
N ILE A 47 34.96 -3.48 -6.32
CA ILE A 47 35.82 -4.60 -5.92
C ILE A 47 34.97 -5.82 -5.57
N ILE A 48 33.89 -5.65 -4.79
CA ILE A 48 32.97 -6.74 -4.44
C ILE A 48 32.43 -7.43 -5.70
N THR A 49 31.91 -6.64 -6.66
CA THR A 49 31.31 -7.20 -7.88
C THR A 49 32.31 -7.74 -8.89
N TYR A 50 33.57 -7.29 -8.82
CA TYR A 50 34.64 -7.79 -9.67
C TYR A 50 35.21 -9.12 -9.15
N THR A 51 35.33 -9.25 -7.82
CA THR A 51 35.98 -10.39 -7.18
C THR A 51 35.04 -11.57 -6.96
N PHE A 52 33.79 -11.31 -6.56
CA PHE A 52 32.81 -12.37 -6.28
C PHE A 52 31.91 -12.63 -7.48
N ASP A 53 31.51 -13.89 -7.65
CA ASP A 53 30.54 -14.25 -8.67
C ASP A 53 29.13 -13.68 -8.38
N ASP A 54 28.30 -13.62 -9.43
CA ASP A 54 26.94 -13.08 -9.35
C ASP A 54 26.09 -13.79 -8.30
N HIS A 55 26.30 -15.09 -8.09
CA HIS A 55 25.54 -15.88 -7.13
C HIS A 55 25.88 -15.49 -5.70
N PHE A 56 27.16 -15.36 -5.38
CA PHE A 56 27.66 -14.91 -4.07
C PHE A 56 27.21 -13.48 -3.78
N VAL A 57 27.29 -12.60 -4.76
CA VAL A 57 26.81 -11.21 -4.66
C VAL A 57 25.31 -11.20 -4.40
N GLN A 58 24.52 -11.97 -5.16
CA GLN A 58 23.08 -12.07 -5.00
C GLN A 58 22.67 -12.61 -3.61
N LYS A 59 23.31 -13.69 -3.14
CA LYS A 59 23.08 -14.27 -1.81
C LYS A 59 23.33 -13.24 -0.71
N ASN A 60 24.32 -12.38 -0.87
CA ASN A 60 24.72 -11.37 0.11
C ASN A 60 24.11 -9.98 -0.13
N MET A 61 23.11 -9.84 -1.00
CA MET A 61 22.40 -8.56 -1.21
C MET A 61 21.89 -7.89 0.08
N PRO A 62 21.37 -8.61 1.08
CA PRO A 62 20.99 -8.00 2.36
C PRO A 62 22.14 -7.27 3.05
N VAL A 63 23.38 -7.79 2.95
CA VAL A 63 24.58 -7.13 3.47
C VAL A 63 24.89 -5.88 2.66
N LEU A 64 24.89 -5.96 1.32
CA LEU A 64 25.18 -4.79 0.48
C LEU A 64 24.15 -3.66 0.69
N GLY A 65 22.88 -4.02 0.84
CA GLY A 65 21.82 -3.07 1.16
C GLY A 65 21.97 -2.42 2.53
N TRP A 66 22.58 -3.12 3.51
CA TRP A 66 22.97 -2.54 4.79
C TRP A 66 24.18 -1.61 4.64
N LEU A 67 25.23 -2.06 3.96
CA LEU A 67 26.45 -1.27 3.72
C LEU A 67 26.12 0.10 3.11
N LEU A 68 25.25 0.13 2.09
CA LEU A 68 24.77 1.38 1.48
C LEU A 68 24.08 2.31 2.47
N LYS A 69 23.16 1.77 3.28
CA LYS A 69 22.39 2.56 4.27
C LYS A 69 23.28 3.15 5.36
N THR A 70 24.36 2.45 5.69
CA THR A 70 25.36 2.91 6.66
C THR A 70 26.51 3.67 6.02
N HIS A 71 26.43 3.97 4.72
CA HIS A 71 27.47 4.68 3.95
C HIS A 71 28.86 4.01 4.00
N GLN A 72 28.90 2.70 4.17
CA GLN A 72 30.15 1.92 4.15
C GLN A 72 30.60 1.59 2.72
N ILE A 73 29.68 1.66 1.75
CA ILE A 73 29.98 1.65 0.31
C ILE A 73 29.19 2.77 -0.36
N CYS A 74 29.73 3.30 -1.45
CA CYS A 74 29.12 4.37 -2.24
C CYS A 74 28.97 3.90 -3.69
N VAL A 75 27.84 4.21 -4.31
CA VAL A 75 27.51 3.89 -5.71
C VAL A 75 26.67 5.01 -6.30
N ASP A 76 26.43 5.00 -7.61
CA ASP A 76 25.51 5.96 -8.22
C ASP A 76 24.04 5.68 -7.83
N ASN A 77 23.18 6.71 -7.96
CA ASN A 77 21.77 6.66 -7.59
C ASN A 77 20.99 5.50 -8.26
N THR A 78 21.37 5.09 -9.47
CA THR A 78 20.68 4.02 -10.19
C THR A 78 21.04 2.67 -9.58
N THR A 79 22.32 2.44 -9.36
CA THR A 79 22.85 1.23 -8.72
C THR A 79 22.33 1.09 -7.29
N GLU A 80 22.27 2.18 -6.53
CA GLU A 80 21.70 2.18 -5.18
C GLU A 80 20.25 1.68 -5.17
N GLN A 81 19.41 2.18 -6.08
CA GLN A 81 18.01 1.75 -6.18
C GLN A 81 17.86 0.26 -6.55
N ILE A 82 18.78 -0.25 -7.38
CA ILE A 82 18.83 -1.67 -7.73
C ILE A 82 19.17 -2.50 -6.50
N ILE A 83 20.27 -2.17 -5.81
CA ILE A 83 20.72 -2.91 -4.63
C ILE A 83 19.67 -2.89 -3.53
N ILE A 84 19.07 -1.72 -3.22
CA ILE A 84 18.01 -1.62 -2.21
C ILE A 84 16.79 -2.49 -2.58
N SER A 85 16.44 -2.55 -3.86
CA SER A 85 15.30 -3.35 -4.33
C SER A 85 15.61 -4.84 -4.27
N GLN A 86 16.80 -5.25 -4.70
CA GLN A 86 17.26 -6.64 -4.68
C GLN A 86 17.46 -7.14 -3.24
N ALA A 87 18.09 -6.36 -2.38
CA ALA A 87 18.24 -6.67 -0.95
C ALA A 87 16.88 -6.93 -0.30
N ALA A 88 15.88 -6.08 -0.56
CA ALA A 88 14.54 -6.29 -0.03
C ALA A 88 13.86 -7.56 -0.58
N ILE A 89 14.10 -7.94 -1.84
CA ILE A 89 13.57 -9.18 -2.42
C ILE A 89 14.27 -10.41 -1.83
N GLN A 90 15.60 -10.37 -1.65
CA GLN A 90 16.34 -11.46 -1.03
C GLN A 90 15.97 -11.64 0.45
N GLU A 91 15.78 -10.54 1.18
CA GLU A 91 15.22 -10.56 2.54
C GLU A 91 13.83 -11.22 2.60
N MET A 92 13.01 -11.10 1.55
CA MET A 92 11.70 -11.77 1.48
C MET A 92 11.81 -13.28 1.28
N PHE A 93 12.82 -13.76 0.56
CA PHE A 93 13.02 -15.20 0.34
C PHE A 93 13.46 -15.95 1.59
N VAL A 94 14.00 -15.25 2.58
CA VAL A 94 14.29 -15.80 3.90
C VAL A 94 13.10 -16.51 4.52
N ALA A 95 11.87 -16.08 4.20
CA ALA A 95 10.64 -16.72 4.65
C ALA A 95 10.55 -18.22 4.33
N PHE A 96 11.38 -18.71 3.42
CA PHE A 96 11.40 -20.08 2.91
C PHE A 96 12.76 -20.77 3.14
N ASP A 97 13.57 -20.26 4.07
CA ASP A 97 14.89 -20.78 4.40
C ASP A 97 15.79 -20.95 3.15
N ASP A 98 16.37 -22.14 2.93
CA ASP A 98 17.25 -22.45 1.79
C ASP A 98 16.49 -23.03 0.58
N ASP A 99 15.17 -23.23 0.68
CA ASP A 99 14.34 -23.83 -0.40
C ASP A 99 13.15 -22.92 -0.78
N PRO A 100 13.42 -21.76 -1.42
CA PRO A 100 12.36 -20.88 -1.88
C PRO A 100 11.56 -21.54 -3.02
N PRO A 101 10.21 -21.46 -2.99
CA PRO A 101 9.35 -22.06 -4.01
C PRO A 101 9.81 -21.72 -5.43
N SER A 102 10.01 -22.75 -6.26
CA SER A 102 10.61 -22.60 -7.59
C SER A 102 9.80 -21.65 -8.47
N ILE A 103 8.48 -21.68 -8.36
CA ILE A 103 7.56 -20.78 -9.06
C ILE A 103 7.80 -19.30 -8.71
N LEU A 104 8.16 -18.99 -7.47
CA LEU A 104 8.48 -17.61 -7.07
C LEU A 104 9.80 -17.16 -7.68
N GLN A 105 10.79 -18.04 -7.78
CA GLN A 105 12.05 -17.76 -8.44
C GLN A 105 11.87 -17.54 -9.95
N GLU A 106 11.10 -18.42 -10.61
CA GLU A 106 10.75 -18.30 -12.03
C GLU A 106 9.98 -17.00 -12.30
N TYR A 107 9.01 -16.67 -11.43
CA TYR A 107 8.23 -15.44 -11.56
C TYR A 107 9.08 -14.19 -11.34
N LEU A 108 10.02 -14.21 -10.39
CA LEU A 108 10.97 -13.11 -10.20
C LEU A 108 11.83 -12.90 -11.45
N CYS A 109 12.33 -13.98 -12.06
CA CYS A 109 13.07 -13.90 -13.32
C CYS A 109 12.21 -13.27 -14.43
N PHE A 110 10.94 -13.69 -14.54
CA PHE A 110 9.97 -13.08 -15.46
C PHE A 110 9.77 -11.58 -15.19
N LEU A 111 9.60 -11.17 -13.93
CA LEU A 111 9.43 -9.76 -13.55
C LEU A 111 10.68 -8.93 -13.88
N ASN A 112 11.88 -9.45 -13.62
CA ASN A 112 13.14 -8.78 -13.95
C ASN A 112 13.30 -8.58 -15.47
N LYS A 113 13.01 -9.61 -16.28
CA LYS A 113 13.00 -9.48 -17.75
C LYS A 113 12.00 -8.43 -18.23
N ARG A 114 10.80 -8.42 -17.64
CA ARG A 114 9.76 -7.43 -17.95
C ARG A 114 10.16 -6.02 -17.54
N GLN A 115 10.81 -5.86 -16.38
CA GLN A 115 11.29 -4.57 -15.88
C GLN A 115 12.35 -3.99 -16.81
N LYS A 116 13.35 -4.78 -17.22
CA LYS A 116 14.37 -4.37 -18.19
C LYS A 116 13.74 -3.94 -19.52
N ARG A 117 12.84 -4.76 -20.07
CA ARG A 117 12.15 -4.47 -21.34
C ARG A 117 11.33 -3.18 -21.29
N ARG A 118 10.68 -2.89 -20.16
CA ARG A 118 9.84 -1.69 -19.99
C ARG A 118 10.60 -0.48 -19.46
N GLN A 119 11.90 -0.62 -19.18
CA GLN A 119 12.74 0.40 -18.55
C GLN A 119 12.07 1.01 -17.29
N SER A 120 11.33 0.19 -16.54
CA SER A 120 10.62 0.64 -15.34
C SER A 120 11.54 0.64 -14.11
N LYS A 121 11.19 1.39 -13.07
CA LYS A 121 11.99 1.46 -11.83
C LYS A 121 12.20 0.07 -11.20
N PRO A 122 13.40 -0.26 -10.68
CA PRO A 122 13.67 -1.54 -10.00
C PRO A 122 12.69 -1.86 -8.86
N SER A 123 12.25 -0.81 -8.14
CA SER A 123 11.27 -0.90 -7.05
C SER A 123 9.90 -1.43 -7.47
N SER A 124 9.56 -1.40 -8.77
CA SER A 124 8.32 -1.95 -9.30
C SER A 124 8.26 -3.48 -9.18
N VAL A 125 9.39 -4.17 -9.40
CA VAL A 125 9.49 -5.63 -9.24
C VAL A 125 9.17 -6.01 -7.81
N ARG A 126 9.83 -5.38 -6.84
CA ARG A 126 9.59 -5.60 -5.41
C ARG A 126 8.12 -5.42 -5.04
N THR A 127 7.52 -4.33 -5.52
CA THR A 127 6.11 -4.00 -5.21
C THR A 127 5.13 -5.06 -5.72
N VAL A 128 5.37 -5.58 -6.92
CA VAL A 128 4.53 -6.63 -7.51
C VAL A 128 4.82 -8.00 -6.91
N PHE A 129 6.06 -8.25 -6.48
CA PHE A 129 6.49 -9.55 -5.97
C PHE A 129 6.08 -9.80 -4.52
N GLN A 130 6.08 -8.78 -3.67
CA GLN A 130 5.77 -8.90 -2.24
C GLN A 130 4.42 -9.59 -1.91
N PRO A 131 3.31 -9.34 -2.65
CA PRO A 131 2.06 -10.08 -2.48
C PRO A 131 2.22 -11.60 -2.66
N MET A 132 3.10 -12.06 -3.56
CA MET A 132 3.30 -13.49 -3.83
C MET A 132 4.02 -14.18 -2.68
N ILE A 133 5.06 -13.52 -2.15
CA ILE A 133 5.75 -13.99 -0.94
C ILE A 133 4.75 -14.13 0.21
N SER A 134 3.94 -13.09 0.42
CA SER A 134 2.96 -13.05 1.51
C SER A 134 1.90 -14.14 1.35
N LEU A 135 1.42 -14.39 0.14
CA LEU A 135 0.48 -15.47 -0.19
C LEU A 135 1.09 -16.85 0.11
N TYR A 136 2.29 -17.12 -0.40
CA TYR A 136 2.95 -18.42 -0.24
C TYR A 136 3.27 -18.69 1.22
N TYR A 137 3.80 -17.70 1.94
CA TYR A 137 4.08 -17.82 3.36
C TYR A 137 2.80 -18.05 4.17
N TYR A 138 1.73 -17.29 3.92
CA TYR A 138 0.46 -17.41 4.65
C TYR A 138 -0.18 -18.80 4.51
N TYR A 139 0.00 -19.46 3.38
CA TYR A 139 -0.56 -20.78 3.11
C TYR A 139 0.45 -21.94 3.19
N GLY A 140 1.70 -21.67 3.59
CA GLY A 140 2.75 -22.69 3.68
C GLY A 140 2.99 -23.42 2.35
N LEU A 141 3.06 -22.68 1.25
CA LEU A 141 3.33 -23.24 -0.08
C LEU A 141 4.83 -23.37 -0.31
N HIS A 142 5.29 -24.56 -0.68
CA HIS A 142 6.71 -24.92 -0.84
C HIS A 142 6.99 -25.60 -2.19
N GLY A 143 8.27 -25.66 -2.57
CA GLY A 143 8.72 -26.35 -3.78
C GLY A 143 7.98 -25.87 -5.04
N SER A 144 7.33 -26.82 -5.74
CA SER A 144 6.56 -26.58 -6.96
C SER A 144 5.06 -26.35 -6.73
N GLN A 145 4.62 -26.20 -5.49
CA GLN A 145 3.21 -25.98 -5.17
C GLN A 145 2.73 -24.62 -5.69
N THR A 146 1.50 -24.59 -6.22
CA THR A 146 0.81 -23.36 -6.64
C THR A 146 -0.38 -23.07 -5.73
N PRO A 147 -0.77 -21.80 -5.57
CA PRO A 147 -1.97 -21.46 -4.83
C PRO A 147 -3.22 -21.92 -5.59
N SER A 148 -4.15 -22.53 -4.86
CA SER A 148 -5.49 -22.85 -5.35
C SER A 148 -6.36 -21.60 -5.51
N GLN A 149 -7.45 -21.73 -6.27
CA GLN A 149 -8.45 -20.66 -6.44
C GLN A 149 -9.00 -20.17 -5.09
N ALA A 150 -9.29 -21.09 -4.15
CA ALA A 150 -9.81 -20.75 -2.84
C ALA A 150 -8.80 -19.94 -2.00
N GLN A 151 -7.52 -20.31 -2.08
CA GLN A 151 -6.44 -19.58 -1.40
C GLN A 151 -6.28 -18.16 -1.97
N ILE A 152 -6.33 -17.99 -3.30
CA ILE A 152 -6.29 -16.69 -3.96
C ILE A 152 -7.49 -15.83 -3.56
N ASP A 153 -8.70 -16.38 -3.62
CA ASP A 153 -9.93 -15.66 -3.26
C ASP A 153 -9.86 -15.17 -1.81
N ARG A 154 -9.52 -16.07 -0.87
CA ARG A 154 -9.40 -15.74 0.55
C ARG A 154 -8.29 -14.71 0.81
N TYR A 155 -7.13 -14.83 0.15
CA TYR A 155 -6.06 -13.84 0.27
C TYR A 155 -6.51 -12.44 -0.17
N LEU A 156 -7.21 -12.35 -1.30
CA LEU A 156 -7.71 -11.09 -1.85
C LEU A 156 -8.84 -10.48 -1.02
N THR A 157 -9.60 -11.26 -0.25
CA THR A 157 -10.58 -10.69 0.70
C THR A 157 -9.90 -9.83 1.78
N MET A 158 -8.74 -10.28 2.27
CA MET A 158 -7.93 -9.59 3.28
C MET A 158 -7.05 -8.50 2.67
N ASN A 159 -6.56 -8.72 1.44
CA ASN A 159 -5.55 -7.87 0.80
C ASN A 159 -6.04 -7.22 -0.50
N LYS A 160 -7.22 -6.59 -0.47
CA LYS A 160 -7.89 -6.02 -1.66
C LYS A 160 -7.02 -5.08 -2.50
N GLY A 161 -6.13 -4.32 -1.86
CA GLY A 161 -5.21 -3.39 -2.52
C GLY A 161 -4.14 -4.06 -3.40
N GLN A 162 -3.93 -5.37 -3.25
CA GLN A 162 -2.89 -6.11 -3.95
C GLN A 162 -3.41 -6.84 -5.21
N ILE A 163 -4.67 -6.60 -5.59
CA ILE A 163 -5.31 -7.31 -6.69
C ILE A 163 -4.59 -7.15 -8.03
N SER A 164 -4.04 -5.96 -8.33
CA SER A 164 -3.33 -5.72 -9.58
C SER A 164 -2.07 -6.58 -9.70
N ALA A 165 -1.34 -6.77 -8.59
CA ALA A 165 -0.18 -7.66 -8.55
C ALA A 165 -0.62 -9.12 -8.71
N MET A 166 -1.66 -9.54 -7.99
CA MET A 166 -2.23 -10.88 -8.06
C MET A 166 -2.71 -11.26 -9.45
N VAL A 167 -3.39 -10.35 -10.17
CA VAL A 167 -3.81 -10.56 -11.56
C VAL A 167 -2.62 -10.88 -12.46
N CYS A 168 -1.51 -10.13 -12.30
CA CYS A 168 -0.32 -10.35 -13.11
C CYS A 168 0.33 -11.72 -12.83
N PHE A 169 0.31 -12.17 -11.58
CA PHE A 169 0.86 -13.48 -11.21
C PHE A 169 -0.04 -14.63 -11.66
N VAL A 170 -1.36 -14.51 -11.48
CA VAL A 170 -2.33 -15.50 -11.98
C VAL A 170 -2.24 -15.63 -13.50
N GLN A 171 -2.11 -14.52 -14.23
CA GLN A 171 -1.90 -14.56 -15.67
C GLN A 171 -0.62 -15.32 -16.02
N TYR A 172 0.47 -15.08 -15.30
CA TYR A 172 1.72 -15.83 -15.48
C TYR A 172 1.53 -17.33 -15.22
N LEU A 173 0.86 -17.72 -14.13
CA LEU A 173 0.58 -19.13 -13.82
C LEU A 173 -0.27 -19.81 -14.90
N ASN A 174 -1.33 -19.15 -15.36
CA ASN A 174 -2.22 -19.70 -16.39
C ASN A 174 -1.47 -19.91 -17.71
N THR A 175 -0.63 -18.96 -18.12
CA THR A 175 0.16 -19.06 -19.36
C THR A 175 1.23 -20.15 -19.28
N ASN A 176 1.92 -20.28 -18.14
CA ASN A 176 3.11 -21.14 -18.04
C ASN A 176 2.82 -22.54 -17.51
N ARG A 177 1.66 -22.76 -16.88
CA ARG A 177 1.32 -24.03 -16.19
C ARG A 177 -0.08 -24.55 -16.52
N GLN A 178 -0.75 -23.99 -17.55
CA GLN A 178 -2.09 -24.39 -18.02
C GLN A 178 -3.18 -24.38 -16.94
N PHE A 179 -3.07 -23.48 -15.96
CA PHE A 179 -4.14 -23.26 -15.00
C PHE A 179 -5.26 -22.36 -15.56
N ASN A 180 -6.44 -22.46 -14.96
CA ASN A 180 -7.59 -21.57 -15.19
C ASN A 180 -7.94 -20.79 -13.91
N LEU A 181 -6.92 -20.21 -13.26
CA LEU A 181 -7.11 -19.40 -12.06
C LEU A 181 -7.66 -18.02 -12.43
N ILE A 182 -8.49 -17.46 -11.56
CA ILE A 182 -9.07 -16.13 -11.73
C ILE A 182 -8.82 -15.29 -10.49
N CYS A 183 -8.43 -14.03 -10.67
CA CYS A 183 -8.56 -13.06 -9.60
C CYS A 183 -9.98 -12.51 -9.66
N LYS A 184 -10.88 -13.05 -8.83
CA LYS A 184 -12.18 -12.41 -8.62
C LYS A 184 -11.89 -11.01 -8.10
N ARG A 185 -12.05 -10.01 -8.97
CA ARG A 185 -12.30 -8.66 -8.46
C ARG A 185 -13.49 -8.87 -7.56
N VAL A 186 -13.32 -8.60 -6.25
CA VAL A 186 -14.47 -8.20 -5.46
C VAL A 186 -15.04 -7.11 -6.32
N SER A 187 -16.14 -7.43 -7.02
CA SER A 187 -16.94 -6.44 -7.70
C SER A 187 -17.01 -5.36 -6.65
N LYS A 188 -16.43 -4.19 -6.94
CA LYS A 188 -16.97 -3.03 -6.29
C LYS A 188 -18.43 -3.22 -6.67
N GLN A 189 -19.27 -3.66 -5.73
CA GLN A 189 -20.61 -3.14 -5.68
C GLN A 189 -20.30 -1.67 -5.82
N ILE A 190 -20.41 -1.18 -7.06
CA ILE A 190 -20.33 0.23 -7.35
C ILE A 190 -21.48 0.64 -6.46
N PRO A 191 -21.23 1.25 -5.28
CA PRO A 191 -22.35 1.80 -4.56
C PRO A 191 -22.90 2.72 -5.61
N VAL A 192 -24.14 2.46 -6.07
CA VAL A 192 -24.79 3.28 -7.09
C VAL A 192 -24.51 4.69 -6.62
N ARG A 193 -23.57 5.37 -7.28
CA ARG A 193 -23.06 6.62 -6.75
C ARG A 193 -24.31 7.47 -6.78
N PRO A 194 -24.83 7.92 -5.63
CA PRO A 194 -25.95 8.81 -5.71
C PRO A 194 -25.47 9.98 -6.59
N ALA A 195 -26.35 10.54 -7.42
CA ALA A 195 -26.01 11.69 -8.27
C ALA A 195 -25.50 12.90 -7.46
N TYR A 196 -25.49 12.80 -6.12
CA TYR A 196 -25.04 13.76 -5.15
C TYR A 196 -23.85 13.24 -4.33
N LYS A 197 -22.98 14.17 -3.90
CA LYS A 197 -21.88 13.87 -2.97
C LYS A 197 -22.45 13.63 -1.57
N ILE A 198 -22.14 12.47 -0.98
CA ILE A 198 -22.44 12.18 0.42
C ILE A 198 -21.36 12.82 1.29
N VAL A 199 -21.77 13.47 2.38
CA VAL A 199 -20.87 14.04 3.38
C VAL A 199 -20.34 12.92 4.29
N GLY A 200 -19.02 12.75 4.37
CA GLY A 200 -18.38 11.77 5.24
C GLY A 200 -18.43 12.18 6.73
N ASP A 201 -18.20 11.24 7.64
CA ASP A 201 -18.40 11.47 9.09
C ASP A 201 -17.52 12.59 9.67
N LYS A 202 -16.27 12.72 9.20
CA LYS A 202 -15.38 13.82 9.62
C LYS A 202 -15.89 15.20 9.17
N ASP A 203 -16.44 15.27 7.96
CA ASP A 203 -17.02 16.50 7.44
C ASP A 203 -18.35 16.82 8.14
N ARG A 204 -19.13 15.80 8.51
CA ARG A 204 -20.38 15.98 9.27
C ARG A 204 -20.14 16.68 10.61
N GLN A 205 -19.14 16.26 11.39
CA GLN A 205 -18.78 16.91 12.66
C GLN A 205 -18.35 18.38 12.47
N LYS A 206 -17.70 18.70 11.35
CA LYS A 206 -17.35 20.08 11.01
C LYS A 206 -18.59 20.92 10.74
N PHE A 207 -19.59 20.39 10.03
CA PHE A 207 -20.83 21.11 9.73
C PHE A 207 -21.75 21.21 10.96
N GLU A 208 -21.76 20.19 11.82
CA GLU A 208 -22.43 20.23 13.12
C GLU A 208 -21.96 21.42 13.96
N ARG A 209 -20.65 21.56 14.17
CA ARG A 209 -20.08 22.67 14.95
C ARG A 209 -20.45 24.03 14.37
N ARG A 210 -20.46 24.15 13.04
CA ARG A 210 -20.82 25.40 12.34
C ARG A 210 -22.32 25.69 12.41
N PHE A 211 -23.16 24.67 12.35
CA PHE A 211 -24.61 24.81 12.49
C PHE A 211 -24.96 25.25 13.92
N ILE A 212 -24.39 24.60 14.93
CA ILE A 212 -24.59 24.97 16.35
C ILE A 212 -24.11 26.40 16.61
N ALA A 213 -22.96 26.80 16.04
CA ALA A 213 -22.45 28.16 16.19
C ALA A 213 -23.43 29.22 15.65
N LEU A 214 -24.12 28.93 14.53
CA LEU A 214 -25.18 29.82 14.03
C LEU A 214 -26.41 29.80 14.93
N ALA A 215 -26.79 28.65 15.48
CA ALA A 215 -27.94 28.51 16.39
C ALA A 215 -27.76 29.21 17.75
N MET A 216 -26.51 29.51 18.12
CA MET A 216 -26.17 30.22 19.34
C MET A 216 -26.09 31.75 19.16
N LEU A 217 -26.31 32.27 17.96
CA LEU A 217 -26.37 33.71 17.73
C LEU A 217 -27.63 34.30 18.39
N THR A 218 -27.47 35.44 19.07
CA THR A 218 -28.56 36.14 19.76
C THR A 218 -29.33 37.07 18.84
N ASP A 219 -28.70 37.51 17.74
CA ASP A 219 -29.31 38.37 16.73
C ASP A 219 -29.97 37.52 15.61
N PRO A 220 -31.04 38.02 14.98
CA PRO A 220 -31.64 37.35 13.82
C PRO A 220 -30.62 37.16 12.69
N LEU A 221 -30.62 35.98 12.06
CA LEU A 221 -29.68 35.68 10.99
C LEU A 221 -29.84 36.63 9.79
N ASN A 222 -28.73 37.14 9.27
CA ASN A 222 -28.73 37.85 7.99
C ASN A 222 -28.86 36.87 6.80
N ASP A 223 -29.12 37.37 5.60
CA ASP A 223 -29.43 36.51 4.45
C ASP A 223 -28.28 35.57 4.06
N LYS A 224 -27.03 35.97 4.31
CA LYS A 224 -25.86 35.12 4.11
C LYS A 224 -25.81 33.99 5.14
N GLU A 225 -26.13 34.29 6.40
CA GLU A 225 -26.21 33.31 7.48
C GLU A 225 -27.37 32.34 7.30
N LYS A 226 -28.52 32.79 6.79
CA LYS A 226 -29.64 31.92 6.43
C LYS A 226 -29.25 30.89 5.36
N ILE A 227 -28.52 31.31 4.32
CA ILE A 227 -28.00 30.39 3.30
C ILE A 227 -26.98 29.41 3.92
N GLN A 228 -26.15 29.86 4.86
CA GLN A 228 -25.22 28.99 5.59
C GLN A 228 -25.93 28.01 6.53
N TRP A 229 -26.98 28.45 7.21
CA TRP A 229 -27.85 27.62 8.05
C TRP A 229 -28.39 26.44 7.26
N ILE A 230 -28.97 26.73 6.09
CA ILE A 230 -29.46 25.70 5.17
C ILE A 230 -28.32 24.80 4.70
N ASN A 231 -27.19 25.37 4.28
CA ASN A 231 -26.05 24.60 3.80
C ASN A 231 -25.50 23.62 4.84
N TYR A 232 -25.32 24.09 6.08
CA TYR A 232 -24.76 23.30 7.17
C TYR A 232 -25.78 22.29 7.68
N GLY A 233 -27.06 22.68 7.79
CA GLY A 233 -28.15 21.81 8.18
C GLY A 233 -28.32 20.62 7.22
N ILE A 234 -28.35 20.86 5.91
CA ILE A 234 -28.48 19.79 4.90
C ILE A 234 -27.28 18.82 4.97
N ARG A 235 -26.08 19.34 5.20
CA ARG A 235 -24.86 18.52 5.31
C ARG A 235 -24.80 17.74 6.60
N TYR A 236 -25.30 18.31 7.69
CA TYR A 236 -25.27 17.71 9.01
C TYR A 236 -26.37 16.66 9.22
N PHE A 237 -27.64 17.04 8.99
CA PHE A 237 -28.81 16.19 9.22
C PHE A 237 -29.02 15.17 8.10
N HIS A 238 -28.81 15.59 6.84
CA HIS A 238 -29.19 14.79 5.66
C HIS A 238 -27.99 14.21 4.90
N ARG A 239 -26.77 14.48 5.37
CA ARG A 239 -25.49 14.05 4.75
C ARG A 239 -25.42 14.37 3.25
N PHE A 240 -26.08 15.43 2.83
CA PHE A 240 -26.24 15.79 1.43
C PHE A 240 -25.47 17.07 1.12
N PHE A 241 -24.90 17.15 -0.08
CA PHE A 241 -24.17 18.33 -0.53
C PHE A 241 -24.98 19.10 -1.57
N ILE A 242 -25.33 20.36 -1.24
CA ILE A 242 -25.78 21.37 -2.20
C ILE A 242 -24.75 22.50 -2.24
N SER A 243 -24.53 23.06 -3.43
CA SER A 243 -23.63 24.20 -3.62
C SER A 243 -24.31 25.49 -3.11
N ILE A 244 -23.55 26.42 -2.54
CA ILE A 244 -24.11 27.69 -2.02
C ILE A 244 -24.78 28.51 -3.12
N LYS A 245 -24.21 28.49 -4.34
CA LYS A 245 -24.79 29.17 -5.51
C LYS A 245 -26.15 28.61 -5.94
N THR A 246 -26.43 27.34 -5.62
CA THR A 246 -27.71 26.71 -5.93
C THR A 246 -28.72 26.99 -4.82
N LEU A 247 -28.26 27.14 -3.58
CA LEU A 247 -29.11 27.44 -2.42
C LEU A 247 -29.67 28.86 -2.43
N SER A 248 -29.07 29.81 -3.15
CA SER A 248 -29.62 31.17 -3.27
C SER A 248 -30.94 31.19 -4.05
N ASP A 249 -31.18 30.19 -4.89
CA ASP A 249 -32.29 30.18 -5.86
C ASP A 249 -33.34 29.09 -5.51
N ILE A 250 -33.19 28.43 -4.36
CA ILE A 250 -34.06 27.35 -3.93
C ILE A 250 -35.27 27.88 -3.15
N ASP A 251 -36.44 27.36 -3.49
CA ASP A 251 -37.70 27.64 -2.80
C ASP A 251 -37.73 27.00 -1.40
N ILE A 252 -38.07 27.81 -0.40
CA ILE A 252 -38.13 27.45 1.01
C ILE A 252 -39.58 27.55 1.45
N LYS A 253 -40.14 26.44 1.93
CA LYS A 253 -41.53 26.38 2.40
C LYS A 253 -41.60 26.06 3.89
N PRO A 254 -42.61 26.54 4.62
CA PRO A 254 -42.90 26.03 5.95
C PRO A 254 -43.23 24.52 5.87
N CYS A 255 -42.87 23.76 6.89
CA CYS A 255 -43.27 22.36 7.01
C CYS A 255 -44.65 22.30 7.66
N ASP A 256 -45.67 21.85 6.91
CA ASP A 256 -47.06 21.79 7.40
C ASP A 256 -47.24 20.81 8.56
N GLU A 257 -46.37 19.79 8.66
CA GLU A 257 -46.42 18.74 9.68
C GLU A 257 -45.72 19.13 10.99
N TYR A 258 -44.77 20.08 10.96
CA TYR A 258 -43.98 20.47 12.13
C TYR A 258 -43.69 21.97 12.11
N GLU A 259 -44.32 22.70 13.05
CA GLU A 259 -44.31 24.16 13.10
C GLU A 259 -42.89 24.77 13.22
N ASN A 260 -41.94 24.04 13.79
CA ASN A 260 -40.55 24.50 13.96
C ASN A 260 -39.61 24.12 12.81
N LEU A 261 -40.13 23.49 11.74
CA LEU A 261 -39.33 23.05 10.61
C LEU A 261 -39.65 23.82 9.32
N MET A 262 -38.63 23.98 8.50
CA MET A 262 -38.68 24.47 7.13
C MET A 262 -38.33 23.31 6.17
N LEU A 263 -38.97 23.28 5.01
CA LEU A 263 -38.69 22.36 3.93
C LEU A 263 -37.92 23.06 2.82
N VAL A 264 -36.76 22.50 2.51
CA VAL A 264 -35.93 22.91 1.37
C VAL A 264 -36.07 21.85 0.30
N GLN A 265 -36.59 22.23 -0.86
CA GLN A 265 -36.78 21.30 -1.98
C GLN A 265 -35.67 21.48 -3.02
N TYR A 266 -34.96 20.41 -3.33
CA TYR A 266 -33.93 20.41 -4.36
C TYR A 266 -33.99 19.09 -5.15
N ASP A 267 -34.08 19.21 -6.47
CA ASP A 267 -34.47 18.13 -7.38
C ASP A 267 -35.76 17.43 -6.88
N ASN A 268 -35.77 16.10 -6.82
CA ASN A 268 -36.88 15.27 -6.31
C ASN A 268 -36.75 14.97 -4.80
N LYS A 269 -36.01 15.78 -4.04
CA LYS A 269 -35.80 15.57 -2.60
C LYS A 269 -36.28 16.75 -1.77
N LYS A 270 -36.82 16.42 -0.59
CA LYS A 270 -37.25 17.38 0.43
C LYS A 270 -36.34 17.22 1.65
N PHE A 271 -35.80 18.33 2.14
CA PHE A 271 -34.94 18.37 3.32
C PHE A 271 -35.65 19.18 4.41
N ALA A 272 -36.02 18.52 5.52
CA ALA A 272 -36.57 19.18 6.69
C ALA A 272 -35.43 19.70 7.58
N LEU A 273 -35.44 21.00 7.88
CA LEU A 273 -34.44 21.67 8.72
C LEU A 273 -35.14 22.50 9.79
N PRO A 274 -34.50 22.77 10.94
CA PRO A 274 -35.01 23.75 11.89
C PRO A 274 -35.16 25.13 11.24
N LYS A 275 -36.24 25.83 11.57
CA LYS A 275 -36.38 27.26 11.24
C LYS A 275 -35.29 28.06 11.95
N PHE A 276 -34.83 29.12 11.30
CA PHE A 276 -33.93 30.14 11.85
C PHE A 276 -34.71 31.40 12.22
#